data_AF-A0A7W0JT65-F1
#
_entry.id   AF-A0A7W0JT65-F1
#
_cell.length_a   1.000
_cell.length_b   1.000
_cell.length_c   1.000
_cell.angle_alpha   90.00
_cell.angle_beta   90.00
_cell.angle_gamma   90.00
#
_symmetry.space_group_name_H-M   'P 1'
#
loop_
_entity.id
_entity.type
_entity.pdbx_description
1 polymer ?
#
loop_
_entity_poly.entity_id
_entity_poly.type
_entity_poly.pdbx_seq_one_letter_code
_entity_poly.pdbx_strand_id
1 'polypeptide(L)' 'MKQRQSLFALVLLVLALCIPALAQEKLLTIDDIFDPAKKVNFSGTTPNIRWLKDGKHYLLVNDPSKKNVPRLQKVNA' A
#
# COMPACT_ATOMS: atom_id res chain seq x y z
N MET A 1 -13.83 25.84 38.14
CA MET A 1 -14.69 25.49 36.98
C MET A 1 -13.94 25.47 35.64
N LYS A 2 -13.08 26.46 35.32
CA LYS A 2 -12.32 26.53 34.04
C LYS A 2 -11.44 25.29 33.74
N GLN A 3 -10.77 24.72 34.74
CA GLN A 3 -9.90 23.55 34.55
C GLN A 3 -10.67 22.28 34.15
N ARG A 4 -11.86 22.06 34.74
CA ARG A 4 -12.74 20.93 34.38
C ARG A 4 -13.27 21.09 32.96
N GLN A 5 -13.64 22.31 32.56
CA GLN A 5 -14.07 22.59 31.19
C GLN A 5 -12.94 22.41 30.16
N SER A 6 -11.71 22.81 30.50
CA SER A 6 -10.53 22.58 29.66
C SER A 6 -10.23 21.09 29.45
N LEU A 7 -10.35 20.29 30.51
CA LEU A 7 -10.24 18.82 30.44
C LEU A 7 -11.30 18.20 29.53
N PHE A 8 -12.56 18.63 29.65
CA PHE A 8 -13.64 18.14 28.78
C PHE A 8 -13.40 18.52 27.31
N ALA A 9 -12.94 19.74 27.04
CA ALA A 9 -12.61 20.17 25.68
C ALA A 9 -11.46 19.37 25.08
N LEU A 10 -10.43 19.05 25.87
CA LEU A 10 -9.30 18.23 25.44
C LEU A 10 -9.73 16.79 25.12
N VAL A 11 -10.58 16.19 25.95
CA VAL A 11 -11.11 14.84 25.71
C VAL A 11 -11.95 14.80 24.43
N LEU A 12 -12.80 15.80 24.20
CA LEU A 12 -13.59 15.90 22.97
C LEU A 12 -12.72 16.08 21.72
N LEU A 13 -11.64 16.86 21.81
CA LEU A 13 -10.70 17.05 20.71
C LEU A 13 -9.96 15.75 20.36
N VAL A 14 -9.47 15.02 21.37
CA VAL A 14 -8.79 13.73 21.16
C VAL A 14 -9.74 12.69 20.57
N LEU A 15 -11.00 12.67 21.01
CA LEU A 15 -12.00 11.76 20.47
C LEU A 15 -12.32 12.07 19.00
N ALA A 16 -12.41 13.36 18.63
CA ALA A 16 -12.64 13.78 17.25
C ALA A 16 -11.47 13.41 16.30
N LEU A 17 -10.23 13.43 16.81
CA LEU A 17 -9.03 13.06 16.04
C LEU A 17 -8.88 11.54 15.82
N CYS A 18 -9.60 10.70 16.57
CA CYS A 18 -9.52 9.24 16.45
C CYS A 18 -10.45 8.67 15.35
N ILE A 19 -11.47 9.43 14.93
CA ILE A 19 -12.45 9.02 13.91
C ILE A 19 -11.83 8.76 12.52
N PRO A 20 -10.89 9.57 11.98
CA PRO A 20 -10.38 9.34 10.62
C PRO A 20 -9.53 8.09 10.46
N ALA A 21 -9.05 7.47 11.56
CA ALA A 21 -8.26 6.24 11.50
C ALA A 21 -9.11 5.02 11.06
N LEU A 22 -10.41 5.01 11.39
CA LEU A 22 -11.32 3.92 11.02
C LEU A 22 -11.74 3.94 9.53
N ALA A 23 -11.46 5.02 8.81
CA ALA A 23 -11.78 5.17 7.39
C ALA A 23 -10.60 4.79 6.46
N GLN A 24 -9.44 4.41 7.01
CA GLN A 24 -8.23 4.15 6.22
C GLN A 24 -8.23 2.78 5.54
N GLU A 25 -9.01 1.81 6.04
CA GLU A 25 -9.14 0.49 5.41
C GLU A 25 -10.41 0.38 4.57
N LYS A 26 -10.52 1.26 3.56
CA LYS A 26 -11.57 1.12 2.55
C LYS A 26 -11.29 -0.14 1.72
N LEU A 27 -12.16 -1.14 1.84
CA LEU A 27 -12.14 -2.35 1.01
C LEU A 27 -12.20 -1.95 -0.46
N LEU A 28 -11.19 -2.32 -1.24
CA LEU A 28 -11.13 -2.05 -2.67
C LEU A 28 -12.16 -2.92 -3.39
N THR A 29 -13.19 -2.29 -3.99
CA THR A 29 -14.23 -2.98 -4.75
C THR A 29 -13.91 -3.01 -6.25
N ILE A 30 -14.58 -3.92 -6.97
CA ILE A 30 -14.50 -4.00 -8.44
C ILE A 30 -14.95 -2.68 -9.07
N ASP A 31 -16.01 -2.05 -8.53
CA ASP A 31 -16.48 -0.77 -9.04
C ASP A 31 -15.41 0.32 -8.90
N ASP A 32 -14.69 0.37 -7.78
CA ASP A 32 -13.59 1.34 -7.61
C ASP A 32 -12.43 1.09 -8.60
N ILE A 33 -12.21 -0.16 -9.05
CA ILE A 33 -11.19 -0.54 -10.06
C ILE A 33 -11.57 -0.03 -11.46
N PHE A 34 -12.86 -0.06 -11.80
CA PHE A 34 -13.37 0.29 -13.13
C PHE A 34 -14.04 1.67 -13.20
N ASP A 35 -14.09 2.41 -12.09
CA ASP A 35 -14.64 3.76 -12.02
C ASP A 35 -13.77 4.73 -12.87
N PRO A 36 -14.29 5.28 -13.98
CA PRO A 36 -13.50 6.11 -14.89
C PRO A 36 -13.06 7.44 -14.25
N ALA A 37 -13.73 7.88 -13.19
CA ALA A 37 -13.36 9.09 -12.45
C ALA A 37 -12.33 8.79 -11.34
N LYS A 38 -12.31 7.58 -10.79
CA LYS A 38 -11.31 7.14 -9.81
C LYS A 38 -10.21 6.34 -10.51
N LYS A 39 -9.11 7.01 -10.85
CA LYS A 39 -7.88 6.31 -11.25
C LYS A 39 -7.32 5.52 -10.06
N VAL A 40 -7.65 4.24 -9.97
CA VAL A 40 -6.85 3.30 -9.19
C VAL A 40 -5.48 3.21 -9.86
N ASN A 41 -4.43 3.48 -9.08
CA ASN A 41 -3.08 3.41 -9.60
C ASN A 41 -2.66 1.94 -9.80
N PHE A 42 -2.86 1.42 -11.01
CA PHE A 42 -2.36 0.12 -11.43
C PHE A 42 -0.88 0.16 -11.83
N SER A 43 -0.06 1.10 -11.31
CA SER A 43 1.39 1.09 -11.56
C SER A 43 2.06 -0.10 -10.85
N GLY A 44 1.70 -1.32 -11.25
CA GLY A 44 2.60 -2.44 -11.21
C GLY A 44 3.69 -2.11 -12.22
N THR A 45 4.85 -1.68 -11.73
CA THR A 45 6.04 -1.57 -12.59
C THR A 45 6.24 -2.92 -13.25
N THR A 46 6.26 -2.96 -14.59
CA THR A 46 6.49 -4.21 -15.31
C THR A 46 7.84 -4.79 -14.87
N PRO A 47 7.88 -6.01 -14.33
CA PRO A 47 9.11 -6.56 -13.81
C PRO A 47 10.15 -6.70 -14.92
N ASN A 48 11.36 -6.16 -14.72
CA ASN A 48 12.46 -6.38 -15.64
C ASN A 48 13.12 -7.73 -15.30
N ILE A 49 12.88 -8.71 -16.18
CA ILE A 49 13.26 -10.12 -15.99
C ILE A 49 14.41 -10.46 -16.93
N ARG A 50 15.48 -11.07 -16.40
CA ARG A 50 16.56 -11.67 -17.19
C ARG A 50 16.71 -13.16 -16.86
N TRP A 51 16.42 -14.02 -17.82
CA TRP A 51 16.62 -15.47 -17.66
C TRP A 51 18.11 -15.84 -17.55
N LEU A 52 18.41 -16.82 -16.69
CA LEU A 52 19.72 -17.46 -16.66
C LEU A 52 19.79 -18.62 -17.66
N LYS A 53 21.01 -19.00 -18.05
CA LYS A 53 21.26 -20.06 -19.04
C LYS A 53 20.75 -21.45 -18.63
N ASP A 54 20.51 -21.66 -17.33
CA ASP A 54 20.04 -22.92 -16.79
C ASP A 54 18.54 -23.19 -17.04
N GLY A 55 17.78 -22.20 -17.52
CA GLY A 55 16.34 -22.29 -17.79
C GLY A 55 15.48 -22.49 -16.54
N LYS A 56 16.08 -22.49 -15.34
CA LYS A 56 15.38 -22.73 -14.07
C LYS A 56 15.34 -21.47 -13.21
N HIS A 57 16.18 -20.50 -13.51
CA HIS A 57 16.28 -19.26 -12.75
C HIS A 57 16.17 -18.02 -13.62
N TYR A 58 15.74 -16.92 -13.00
CA TYR A 58 15.71 -15.59 -13.59
C TYR A 58 16.10 -14.53 -12.58
N LEU A 59 16.61 -13.39 -13.05
CA LEU A 59 16.88 -12.20 -12.25
C LEU A 59 15.71 -11.23 -12.34
N LEU A 60 15.25 -10.73 -11.20
CA LEU A 60 14.26 -9.66 -11.09
C LEU A 60 14.96 -8.36 -10.65
N VAL A 61 14.92 -7.32 -11.49
CA VAL A 61 15.76 -6.11 -11.32
C VAL A 61 15.03 -4.93 -10.67
N ASN A 62 13.69 -4.89 -10.70
CA ASN A 62 12.87 -3.77 -10.22
C ASN A 62 11.75 -4.21 -9.27
N ASP A 63 12.08 -5.09 -8.31
CA ASP A 63 11.14 -5.53 -7.29
C ASP A 63 10.62 -4.33 -6.47
N PRO A 64 9.29 -4.04 -6.48
CA PRO A 64 8.73 -2.91 -5.77
C PRO A 64 8.86 -3.03 -4.24
N SER A 65 9.11 -4.23 -3.72
CA SER A 65 9.31 -4.45 -2.28
C SER A 65 10.72 -4.07 -1.80
N LYS A 66 11.73 -4.01 -2.71
CA LYS A 66 13.14 -3.71 -2.36
C LYS A 66 13.86 -2.93 -3.46
N LYS A 67 14.25 -1.69 -3.14
CA LYS A 67 14.97 -0.79 -4.05
C LYS A 67 16.41 -1.30 -4.32
N ASN A 68 16.77 -1.44 -5.60
CA ASN A 68 18.14 -1.59 -6.11
C ASN A 68 18.92 -2.89 -5.88
N VAL A 69 18.26 -4.05 -5.67
CA VAL A 69 18.99 -5.34 -5.61
C VAL A 69 18.40 -6.36 -6.57
N PRO A 70 19.13 -6.78 -7.62
CA PRO A 70 18.70 -7.87 -8.49
C PRO A 70 18.55 -9.18 -7.70
N ARG A 71 17.41 -9.86 -7.83
CA ARG A 71 17.16 -11.13 -7.13
C ARG A 71 17.14 -12.31 -8.07
N LEU A 72 17.87 -13.37 -7.72
CA LEU A 72 17.72 -14.69 -8.32
C LEU A 72 16.41 -15.31 -7.83
N GLN A 73 15.56 -15.67 -8.77
CA GLN A 73 14.29 -16.34 -8.57
C GLN A 73 14.33 -17.68 -9.28
N LYS A 74 13.64 -18.68 -8.72
CA LYS A 74 13.50 -20.02 -9.29
C LYS A 74 12.08 -20.22 -9.82
N VAL A 75 11.95 -20.87 -10.96
CA VAL A 75 10.64 -21.30 -11.49
C VAL A 75 10.16 -22.51 -10.69
N ASN A 76 9.00 -22.38 -10.06
CA ASN A 76 8.24 -23.53 -9.55
C ASN A 76 7.17 -23.85 -10.60
N ALA A 77 7.40 -24.92 -11.35
CA ALA A 77 6.45 -25.45 -12.33
C ALA A 77 5.55 -26.50 -11.68
#